data_AF-A0A950MGP5-F1
#
_entry.id   AF-A0A950MGP5-F1
#
_cell.length_a   1.000
_cell.length_b   1.000
_cell.length_c   1.000
_cell.angle_alpha   90.00
_cell.angle_beta   90.00
_cell.angle_gamma   90.00
#
_symmetry.space_group_name_H-M   'P 1'
#
loop_
_entity.id
_entity.type
_entity.pdbx_description
1 polymer ?
#
loop_
_entity_poly.entity_id
_entity_poly.type
_entity_poly.pdbx_seq_one_letter_code
_entity_poly.pdbx_strand_id
1 'polypeptide(L)'
;MLPNARERRRFSVILVVVLAATIRLEAKSNPDFTPIDRTITQAIEAKKFPGAVVIVGHHGHIVFHKAYGYRSRVPQPEAMSENTVFDVASLTKVLATTLAVMQLYQQGRFVLNDPVAKYLPEFGVNGKIDITIRQLLTHYSGLPPDISLTDPWSGKEEGLRRAFASVPVTPPGVQFRYSDINFLVLGALVEKLSGLTLDQYEAKYIAKPLGLKWTRFLPPEAWRSRIAPTQYDNGAMLRGTVHDPTARRMGGVAGHAGLFSSAGDVAVYAQGLLNRVAGRPSRFPLKQLTLLKMTTPGQPATGTALRALGWDVDSPYSSNRGELFPIGSFGHTGFTGTSIWIDPAHDAYVVMMSNAVYPNGPTDIRAVRADVANAAATALGIGADNGKLVTRLTGYNESLSGMRRWQDRNGSVLTGIDVLEADHFAELSQLASKHGGKLRIGLLTNQTGLDANGRRTIDVLAKDATTAVTGVELKALFSPEHGISGTVDNPNIANSTDSSTGLPVISLYGSSKEQRRPSSETLRGLDAVFVDLQDAGVRFYTYEAAVRYVLESAAATGTEVVVLDRPDPLGGSFVQGPISEANSESYVNVAPIPVRHGMTLGELARYFNGEYKL
;
A
#
# COMPACT_ATOMS: atom_id res chain seq x y z
N MET A 1 90.93 16.88 -22.07
CA MET A 1 91.32 17.00 -20.66
C MET A 1 90.41 18.03 -20.01
N LEU A 2 89.78 17.68 -18.89
CA LEU A 2 89.01 18.59 -18.01
C LEU A 2 89.88 19.78 -17.56
N PRO A 3 89.35 20.98 -17.25
CA PRO A 3 88.49 21.15 -16.06
C PRO A 3 87.39 22.25 -16.08
N ASN A 4 86.55 22.14 -15.04
CA ASN A 4 85.50 23.06 -14.55
C ASN A 4 85.98 24.51 -14.31
N ALA A 5 85.06 25.47 -14.42
CA ALA A 5 84.77 26.45 -13.36
C ALA A 5 83.55 27.33 -13.70
N ARG A 6 82.67 27.50 -12.71
CA ARG A 6 81.58 28.49 -12.65
C ARG A 6 82.15 29.83 -12.18
N GLU A 7 81.68 30.94 -12.73
CA GLU A 7 81.60 32.22 -12.01
C GLU A 7 80.36 33.04 -12.39
N ARG A 8 79.95 33.91 -11.47
CA ARG A 8 78.58 34.41 -11.25
C ARG A 8 78.38 35.89 -11.65
N ARG A 9 77.11 36.19 -12.03
CA ARG A 9 76.33 37.46 -11.85
C ARG A 9 76.74 38.66 -12.73
N ARG A 10 75.83 39.34 -13.46
CA ARG A 10 74.74 40.21 -12.97
C ARG A 10 73.75 40.54 -14.13
N PHE A 11 72.45 40.27 -13.91
CA PHE A 11 71.32 41.21 -13.87
C PHE A 11 70.95 42.00 -15.14
N SER A 12 69.79 41.66 -15.69
CA SER A 12 68.88 42.61 -16.34
C SER A 12 67.45 42.24 -15.93
N VAL A 13 66.73 43.24 -15.46
CA VAL A 13 65.38 43.17 -14.91
C VAL A 13 64.38 43.06 -16.05
N ILE A 14 63.52 42.04 -16.03
CA ILE A 14 62.27 42.02 -16.80
C ILE A 14 61.13 41.93 -15.79
N LEU A 15 60.28 42.96 -15.84
CA LEU A 15 59.07 43.14 -15.06
C LEU A 15 58.02 42.10 -15.51
N VAL A 16 57.74 41.10 -14.67
CA VAL A 16 56.59 40.19 -14.85
C VAL A 16 55.45 40.70 -13.97
N VAL A 17 54.41 41.23 -14.62
CA VAL A 17 53.13 41.54 -13.97
C VAL A 17 52.46 40.21 -13.62
N VAL A 18 52.51 39.82 -12.35
CA VAL A 18 51.72 38.71 -11.83
C VAL A 18 50.33 39.25 -11.50
N LEU A 19 49.34 38.94 -12.35
CA LEU A 19 47.94 39.08 -11.98
C LEU A 19 47.66 38.12 -10.81
N ALA A 20 47.60 38.65 -9.59
CA ALA A 20 47.09 37.91 -8.45
C ALA A 20 45.56 37.77 -8.62
N ALA A 21 45.12 36.67 -9.22
CA ALA A 21 43.74 36.22 -9.08
C ALA A 21 43.55 35.80 -7.62
N THR A 22 43.05 36.71 -6.79
CA THR A 22 42.51 36.37 -5.47
C THR A 22 41.30 35.49 -5.69
N ILE A 23 41.48 34.16 -5.59
CA ILE A 23 40.39 33.23 -5.35
C ILE A 23 39.87 33.58 -3.96
N ARG A 24 38.78 34.36 -3.89
CA ARG A 24 37.96 34.41 -2.69
C ARG A 24 37.39 33.01 -2.54
N LEU A 25 37.92 32.22 -1.59
CA LEU A 25 37.13 31.16 -0.99
C LEU A 25 35.88 31.84 -0.41
N GLU A 26 34.72 31.65 -1.03
CA GLU A 26 33.46 31.89 -0.36
C GLU A 26 33.47 31.02 0.91
N ALA A 27 33.56 31.67 2.07
CA ALA A 27 33.29 31.01 3.32
C ALA A 27 31.85 30.50 3.24
N LYS A 28 31.64 29.17 3.25
CA LYS A 28 30.30 28.59 3.38
C LYS A 28 29.65 29.25 4.61
N SER A 29 28.60 30.03 4.39
CA SER A 29 27.80 30.58 5.46
C SER A 29 27.31 29.45 6.36
N ASN A 30 27.34 29.64 7.67
CA ASN A 30 26.75 28.68 8.59
C ASN A 30 25.28 28.42 8.20
N PRO A 31 24.80 27.16 8.27
CA PRO A 31 23.38 26.85 8.01
C PRO A 31 22.44 27.74 8.81
N ASP A 32 21.45 28.35 8.15
CA ASP A 32 20.44 29.18 8.81
C ASP A 32 19.24 28.33 9.27
N PHE A 33 19.18 28.07 10.58
CA PHE A 33 18.06 27.36 11.21
C PHE A 33 17.00 28.30 11.82
N THR A 34 17.07 29.63 11.59
CA THR A 34 16.06 30.59 12.05
C THR A 34 14.63 30.24 11.62
N PRO A 35 14.39 29.62 10.44
CA PRO A 35 13.05 29.15 10.09
C PRO A 35 12.50 28.09 11.05
N ILE A 36 13.34 27.19 11.60
CA ILE A 36 12.89 26.22 12.62
C ILE A 36 12.44 26.95 13.89
N ASP A 37 13.23 27.92 14.35
CA ASP A 37 12.88 28.75 15.52
C ASP A 37 11.51 29.43 15.36
N ARG A 38 11.28 30.02 14.18
CA ARG A 38 10.03 30.69 13.85
C ARG A 38 8.86 29.71 13.85
N THR A 39 8.98 28.59 13.14
CA THR A 39 7.94 27.57 13.03
C THR A 39 7.53 27.01 14.40
N ILE A 40 8.50 26.68 15.26
CA ILE A 40 8.21 26.15 16.59
C ILE A 40 7.60 27.22 17.51
N THR A 41 8.11 28.45 17.47
CA THR A 41 7.58 29.55 18.30
C THR A 41 6.13 29.86 17.93
N GLN A 42 5.84 29.98 16.62
CA GLN A 42 4.48 30.19 16.12
C GLN A 42 3.54 29.04 16.49
N ALA A 43 4.02 27.79 16.44
CA ALA A 43 3.21 26.64 16.85
C ALA A 43 2.88 26.67 18.35
N ILE A 44 3.80 27.13 19.21
CA ILE A 44 3.56 27.30 20.65
C ILE A 44 2.57 28.44 20.91
N GLU A 45 2.72 29.57 20.21
CA GLU A 45 1.79 30.72 20.29
C GLU A 45 0.38 30.32 19.84
N ALA A 46 0.29 29.53 18.77
CA ALA A 46 -0.95 28.94 18.26
C ALA A 46 -1.47 27.77 19.12
N LYS A 47 -0.85 27.50 20.28
CA LYS A 47 -1.24 26.46 21.25
C LYS A 47 -1.33 25.05 20.66
N LYS A 48 -0.51 24.75 19.64
CA LYS A 48 -0.39 23.40 19.07
C LYS A 48 0.26 22.42 20.04
N PHE A 49 1.24 22.89 20.81
CA PHE A 49 1.86 22.17 21.91
C PHE A 49 2.44 23.18 22.91
N PRO A 50 2.66 22.82 24.18
CA PRO A 50 3.19 23.76 25.17
C PRO A 50 4.69 24.05 24.96
N GLY A 51 5.41 23.16 24.29
CA GLY A 51 6.84 23.22 24.02
C GLY A 51 7.32 22.05 23.15
N ALA A 52 8.57 22.11 22.70
CA ALA A 52 9.20 21.06 21.90
C ALA A 52 10.73 21.04 22.08
N VAL A 53 11.36 19.95 21.69
CA VAL A 53 12.81 19.83 21.48
C VAL A 53 13.05 19.41 20.03
N VAL A 54 13.91 20.12 19.31
CA VAL A 54 14.27 19.81 17.93
C VAL A 54 15.77 19.55 17.84
N ILE A 55 16.15 18.47 17.13
CA ILE A 55 17.54 18.16 16.78
C ILE A 55 17.64 17.96 15.27
N VAL A 56 18.65 18.59 14.65
CA VAL A 56 19.09 18.28 13.29
C VAL A 56 20.51 17.75 13.34
N GLY A 57 20.71 16.55 12.79
CA GLY A 57 22.03 15.98 12.57
C GLY A 57 22.41 16.03 11.10
N HIS A 58 23.69 16.28 10.83
CA HIS A 58 24.25 16.30 9.49
C HIS A 58 25.74 15.92 9.54
N HIS A 59 26.18 15.01 8.66
CA HIS A 59 27.58 14.61 8.51
C HIS A 59 28.24 14.14 9.83
N GLY A 60 27.51 13.40 10.67
CA GLY A 60 28.03 12.90 11.94
C GLY A 60 27.96 13.89 13.11
N HIS A 61 27.45 15.11 12.89
CA HIS A 61 27.39 16.18 13.90
C HIS A 61 25.95 16.61 14.16
N ILE A 62 25.63 16.93 15.42
CA ILE A 62 24.42 17.70 15.73
C ILE A 62 24.69 19.15 15.35
N VAL A 63 23.98 19.65 14.33
CA VAL A 63 24.13 21.01 13.80
C VAL A 63 23.03 21.96 14.29
N PHE A 64 21.97 21.40 14.87
CA PHE A 64 20.93 22.15 15.56
C PHE A 64 20.41 21.35 16.75
N HIS A 65 20.27 21.98 17.92
CA HIS A 65 19.64 21.38 19.10
C HIS A 65 19.05 22.50 19.95
N LYS A 66 17.74 22.48 20.16
CA LYS A 66 17.09 23.52 20.95
C LYS A 66 15.80 23.04 21.60
N ALA A 67 15.60 23.49 22.84
CA ALA A 67 14.36 23.33 23.59
C ALA A 67 13.55 24.62 23.58
N TYR A 68 12.22 24.50 23.50
CA TYR A 68 11.28 25.61 23.38
C TYR A 68 10.12 25.44 24.36
N GLY A 69 9.65 26.56 24.91
CA GLY A 69 8.44 26.61 25.71
C GLY A 69 8.51 25.77 26.99
N TYR A 70 7.43 25.06 27.27
CA TYR A 70 7.22 24.37 28.54
C TYR A 70 6.92 22.89 28.30
N ARG A 71 7.50 22.00 29.12
CA ARG A 71 7.08 20.59 29.14
C ARG A 71 5.76 20.40 29.88
N SER A 72 5.49 21.22 30.89
CA SER A 72 4.21 21.27 31.60
C SER A 72 3.82 22.72 31.88
N ARG A 73 2.54 23.03 31.82
CA ARG A 73 1.98 24.34 32.23
C ARG A 73 1.16 24.26 33.52
N VAL A 74 0.72 23.06 33.91
CA VAL A 74 -0.08 22.82 35.12
C VAL A 74 0.53 21.68 35.95
N PRO A 75 0.35 21.69 37.29
CA PRO A 75 -0.23 22.78 38.09
C PRO A 75 0.68 24.01 38.13
N GLN A 76 1.99 23.85 37.93
CA GLN A 76 2.96 24.92 37.81
C GLN A 76 3.73 24.82 36.49
N PRO A 77 4.11 25.94 35.85
CA PRO A 77 4.90 25.91 34.64
C PRO A 77 6.30 25.29 34.86
N GLU A 78 6.63 24.29 34.05
CA GLU A 78 7.93 23.65 33.99
C GLU A 78 8.55 23.88 32.61
N ALA A 79 9.69 24.57 32.55
CA ALA A 79 10.39 24.84 31.31
C ALA A 79 10.78 23.54 30.58
N MET A 80 10.68 23.59 29.25
CA MET A 80 11.23 22.53 28.40
C MET A 80 12.76 22.54 28.52
N SER A 81 13.36 21.36 28.54
CA SER A 81 14.81 21.21 28.49
C SER A 81 15.19 20.25 27.37
N GLU A 82 16.42 20.35 26.88
CA GLU A 82 16.97 19.42 25.88
C GLU A 82 16.96 17.95 26.36
N ASN A 83 17.00 17.74 27.68
CA ASN A 83 16.99 16.43 28.31
C ASN A 83 15.58 15.96 28.71
N THR A 84 14.52 16.64 28.26
CA THR A 84 13.14 16.20 28.53
C THR A 84 12.91 14.82 27.92
N VAL A 85 12.25 13.95 28.67
CA VAL A 85 11.83 12.61 28.24
C VAL A 85 10.37 12.68 27.80
N PHE A 86 10.04 12.04 26.68
CA PHE A 86 8.70 12.04 26.11
C PHE A 86 8.18 10.62 26.02
N ASP A 87 6.87 10.45 26.19
CA ASP A 87 6.20 9.29 25.60
C ASP A 87 6.31 9.42 24.08
N VAL A 88 6.96 8.46 23.43
CA VAL A 88 7.23 8.54 21.99
C VAL A 88 6.15 7.91 21.12
N ALA A 89 5.08 7.40 21.73
CA ALA A 89 3.94 6.77 21.08
C ALA A 89 4.41 5.79 19.98
N SER A 90 3.92 5.96 18.76
CA SER A 90 4.22 5.09 17.61
C SER A 90 5.68 5.07 17.17
N LEU A 91 6.57 5.97 17.65
CA LEU A 91 8.00 5.78 17.43
C LEU A 91 8.53 4.49 18.09
N THR A 92 7.80 3.95 19.08
CA THR A 92 8.06 2.62 19.66
C THR A 92 8.22 1.54 18.59
N LYS A 93 7.44 1.62 17.51
CA LYS A 93 7.50 0.69 16.38
C LYS A 93 8.91 0.58 15.82
N VAL A 94 9.50 1.72 15.46
CA VAL A 94 10.78 1.78 14.77
C VAL A 94 11.98 1.77 15.73
N LEU A 95 11.81 2.32 16.94
CA LEU A 95 12.87 2.39 17.95
C LEU A 95 13.06 1.08 18.71
N ALA A 96 12.01 0.25 18.84
CA ALA A 96 12.05 -1.00 19.59
C ALA A 96 11.66 -2.21 18.72
N THR A 97 10.38 -2.32 18.34
CA THR A 97 9.80 -3.58 17.81
C THR A 97 10.39 -3.99 16.48
N THR A 98 10.46 -3.08 15.49
CA THR A 98 11.08 -3.34 14.18
C THR A 98 12.53 -3.75 14.34
N LEU A 99 13.29 -3.08 15.20
CA LEU A 99 14.69 -3.40 15.42
C LEU A 99 14.86 -4.79 16.04
N ALA A 100 14.03 -5.15 17.02
CA ALA A 100 14.01 -6.49 17.61
C ALA A 100 13.65 -7.58 16.60
N VAL A 101 12.61 -7.35 15.79
CA VAL A 101 12.21 -8.25 14.70
C VAL A 101 13.38 -8.44 13.72
N MET A 102 14.04 -7.37 13.30
CA MET A 102 15.17 -7.45 12.36
C MET A 102 16.44 -8.07 12.98
N GLN A 103 16.64 -7.98 14.29
CA GLN A 103 17.70 -8.71 14.99
C GLN A 103 17.45 -10.22 14.94
N LEU A 104 16.22 -10.66 15.15
CA LEU A 104 15.82 -12.06 15.05
C LEU A 104 15.90 -12.58 13.59
N TYR A 105 15.53 -11.76 12.61
CA TYR A 105 15.74 -12.05 11.18
C TYR A 105 17.23 -12.28 10.87
N GLN A 106 18.10 -11.38 11.33
CA GLN A 106 19.55 -11.51 11.14
C GLN A 106 20.14 -12.77 11.79
N GLN A 107 19.54 -13.23 12.88
CA GLN A 107 19.91 -14.47 13.56
C GLN A 107 19.37 -15.73 12.85
N GLY A 108 18.64 -15.57 11.73
CA GLY A 108 18.05 -16.68 10.98
C GLY A 108 16.87 -17.34 11.68
N ARG A 109 16.22 -16.66 12.64
CA ARG A 109 15.08 -17.23 13.40
C ARG A 109 13.81 -17.36 12.54
N PHE A 110 13.71 -16.55 11.50
CA PHE A 110 12.66 -16.59 10.49
C PHE A 110 13.15 -15.94 9.19
N VAL A 111 12.42 -16.15 8.09
CA VAL A 111 12.55 -15.33 6.88
C VAL A 111 11.34 -14.42 6.71
N LEU A 112 11.51 -13.25 6.08
CA LEU A 112 10.48 -12.19 6.06
C LEU A 112 9.13 -12.62 5.44
N ASN A 113 9.15 -13.60 4.55
CA ASN A 113 7.94 -14.10 3.89
C ASN A 113 7.36 -15.34 4.58
N ASP A 114 7.90 -15.74 5.73
CA ASP A 114 7.24 -16.76 6.54
C ASP A 114 5.87 -16.24 6.99
N PRO A 115 4.82 -17.08 6.92
CA PRO A 115 3.56 -16.80 7.57
C PRO A 115 3.76 -16.65 9.08
N VAL A 116 3.12 -15.66 9.69
CA VAL A 116 3.22 -15.41 11.13
C VAL A 116 2.66 -16.59 11.93
N ALA A 117 1.61 -17.23 11.40
CA ALA A 117 0.96 -18.41 11.99
C ALA A 117 1.91 -19.61 12.17
N LYS A 118 3.03 -19.66 11.44
CA LYS A 118 4.10 -20.65 11.64
C LYS A 118 4.68 -20.58 13.06
N TYR A 119 4.71 -19.40 13.68
CA TYR A 119 5.31 -19.13 14.98
C TYR A 119 4.27 -18.84 16.08
N LEU A 120 3.14 -18.28 15.68
CA LEU A 120 2.00 -17.94 16.53
C LEU A 120 0.73 -18.55 15.91
N PRO A 121 0.50 -19.88 16.03
CA PRO A 121 -0.63 -20.55 15.38
C PRO A 121 -1.99 -19.92 15.68
N GLU A 122 -2.17 -19.40 16.90
CA GLU A 122 -3.36 -18.70 17.35
C GLU A 122 -3.68 -17.43 16.55
N PHE A 123 -2.70 -16.84 15.86
CA PHE A 123 -2.92 -15.73 14.93
C PHE A 123 -3.53 -16.19 13.60
N GLY A 124 -3.36 -17.45 13.18
CA GLY A 124 -3.75 -17.95 11.86
C GLY A 124 -5.26 -18.04 11.59
N VAL A 125 -6.10 -17.70 12.57
CA VAL A 125 -7.57 -17.73 12.47
C VAL A 125 -8.12 -16.62 11.56
N ASN A 126 -9.39 -16.69 11.17
CA ASN A 126 -10.11 -15.63 10.45
C ASN A 126 -9.43 -15.15 9.15
N GLY A 127 -8.93 -16.10 8.35
CA GLY A 127 -8.31 -15.79 7.04
C GLY A 127 -6.88 -15.24 7.13
N LYS A 128 -6.20 -15.41 8.26
CA LYS A 128 -4.85 -14.84 8.51
C LYS A 128 -3.70 -15.83 8.38
N ILE A 129 -3.99 -17.07 7.96
CA ILE A 129 -2.99 -18.15 7.92
C ILE A 129 -1.78 -17.81 7.06
N ASP A 130 -1.96 -17.03 5.99
CA ASP A 130 -0.91 -16.65 5.04
C ASP A 130 -0.33 -15.25 5.26
N ILE A 131 -0.77 -14.51 6.30
CA ILE A 131 -0.21 -13.19 6.59
C ILE A 131 1.25 -13.34 7.00
N THR A 132 2.14 -12.70 6.24
CA THR A 132 3.58 -12.77 6.43
C THR A 132 4.12 -11.71 7.39
N ILE A 133 5.30 -11.98 7.96
CA ILE A 133 6.02 -11.01 8.81
C ILE A 133 6.31 -9.71 8.04
N ARG A 134 6.65 -9.81 6.75
CA ARG A 134 6.82 -8.65 5.85
C ARG A 134 5.56 -7.80 5.81
N GLN A 135 4.39 -8.40 5.58
CA GLN A 135 3.12 -7.66 5.49
C GLN A 135 2.76 -6.96 6.81
N LEU A 136 3.09 -7.54 7.96
CA LEU A 136 2.96 -6.83 9.24
C LEU A 136 3.88 -5.60 9.30
N LEU A 137 5.17 -5.76 9.00
CA LEU A 137 6.18 -4.69 9.04
C LEU A 137 5.87 -3.54 8.06
N THR A 138 5.21 -3.82 6.94
CA THR A 138 4.90 -2.82 5.91
C THR A 138 3.49 -2.29 5.98
N HIS A 139 2.66 -2.76 6.92
CA HIS A 139 1.24 -2.41 7.01
C HIS A 139 0.39 -2.83 5.80
N TYR A 140 0.70 -3.99 5.23
CA TYR A 140 -0.05 -4.64 4.14
C TYR A 140 -0.72 -5.94 4.59
N SER A 141 -1.01 -6.09 5.89
CA SER A 141 -1.68 -7.28 6.43
C SER A 141 -3.19 -7.30 6.19
N GLY A 142 -3.76 -6.13 5.86
CA GLY A 142 -5.21 -5.94 5.80
C GLY A 142 -5.90 -5.84 7.17
N LEU A 143 -5.17 -5.92 8.29
CA LEU A 143 -5.74 -5.81 9.64
C LEU A 143 -6.33 -4.42 9.89
N PRO A 144 -7.38 -4.32 10.73
CA PRO A 144 -7.95 -3.04 11.13
C PRO A 144 -6.91 -2.18 11.89
N PRO A 145 -7.10 -0.85 11.95
CA PRO A 145 -6.12 0.04 12.58
C PRO A 145 -5.81 -0.35 14.03
N ASP A 146 -6.84 -0.69 14.81
CA ASP A 146 -6.73 -0.89 16.25
C ASP A 146 -7.66 -2.00 16.73
N ILE A 147 -7.36 -2.56 17.90
CA ILE A 147 -8.31 -3.41 18.63
C ILE A 147 -9.37 -2.55 19.31
N SER A 148 -10.61 -3.05 19.40
CA SER A 148 -11.70 -2.29 20.00
C SER A 148 -11.45 -1.98 21.48
N LEU A 149 -11.72 -0.73 21.87
CA LEU A 149 -11.68 -0.24 23.24
C LEU A 149 -13.09 -0.05 23.84
N THR A 150 -14.15 -0.37 23.10
CA THR A 150 -15.56 -0.19 23.50
C THR A 150 -15.88 -0.90 24.81
N ASP A 151 -15.50 -2.17 24.91
CA ASP A 151 -15.69 -2.95 26.12
C ASP A 151 -14.50 -2.80 27.07
N PRO A 152 -14.71 -2.85 28.40
CA PRO A 152 -13.61 -2.88 29.34
C PRO A 152 -12.82 -4.18 29.21
N TRP A 153 -11.50 -4.05 29.09
CA TRP A 153 -10.58 -5.17 29.12
C TRP A 153 -9.22 -4.72 29.66
N SER A 154 -8.46 -5.65 30.23
CA SER A 154 -7.12 -5.40 30.75
C SER A 154 -6.29 -6.67 30.69
N GLY A 155 -4.97 -6.51 30.75
CA GLY A 155 -4.02 -7.59 30.64
C GLY A 155 -3.50 -7.78 29.22
N LYS A 156 -2.22 -8.10 29.14
CA LYS A 156 -1.52 -8.32 27.87
C LYS A 156 -2.09 -9.50 27.08
N GLU A 157 -2.39 -10.60 27.76
CA GLU A 157 -2.95 -11.81 27.15
C GLU A 157 -4.29 -11.52 26.46
N GLU A 158 -5.18 -10.76 27.11
CA GLU A 158 -6.46 -10.38 26.51
C GLU A 158 -6.29 -9.41 25.33
N GLY A 159 -5.35 -8.46 25.43
CA GLY A 159 -4.99 -7.59 24.30
C GLY A 159 -4.49 -8.37 23.09
N LEU A 160 -3.62 -9.37 23.31
CA LEU A 160 -3.12 -10.25 22.25
C LEU A 160 -4.22 -11.18 21.71
N ARG A 161 -5.09 -11.74 22.56
CA ARG A 161 -6.23 -12.54 22.12
C ARG A 161 -7.14 -11.75 21.17
N ARG A 162 -7.42 -10.48 21.48
CA ARG A 162 -8.21 -9.59 20.61
C ARG A 162 -7.48 -9.25 19.31
N ALA A 163 -6.18 -8.97 19.39
CA ALA A 163 -5.35 -8.73 18.20
C ALA A 163 -5.35 -9.94 17.27
N PHE A 164 -5.19 -11.14 17.81
CA PHE A 164 -5.15 -12.39 17.04
C PHE A 164 -6.53 -12.79 16.50
N ALA A 165 -7.62 -12.47 17.20
CA ALA A 165 -8.97 -12.69 16.71
C ALA A 165 -9.43 -11.68 15.64
N SER A 166 -8.68 -10.59 15.40
CA SER A 166 -9.07 -9.56 14.44
C SER A 166 -9.20 -10.12 13.02
N VAL A 167 -10.21 -9.63 12.28
CA VAL A 167 -10.49 -10.04 10.89
C VAL A 167 -9.88 -9.00 9.95
N PRO A 168 -9.07 -9.38 8.95
CA PRO A 168 -8.61 -8.44 7.94
C PRO A 168 -9.79 -7.77 7.22
N VAL A 169 -9.76 -6.44 7.13
CA VAL A 169 -10.78 -5.65 6.41
C VAL A 169 -10.52 -5.60 4.91
N THR A 170 -9.33 -6.02 4.48
CA THR A 170 -8.93 -6.17 3.07
C THR A 170 -8.03 -7.40 2.94
N PRO A 171 -7.95 -8.04 1.75
CA PRO A 171 -7.04 -9.15 1.57
C PRO A 171 -5.58 -8.76 1.84
N PRO A 172 -4.79 -9.61 2.52
CA PRO A 172 -3.37 -9.35 2.77
C PRO A 172 -2.58 -9.11 1.48
N GLY A 173 -1.67 -8.15 1.50
CA GLY A 173 -0.81 -7.78 0.38
C GLY A 173 -1.43 -6.82 -0.61
N VAL A 174 -2.72 -6.49 -0.48
CA VAL A 174 -3.43 -5.68 -1.49
C VAL A 174 -3.37 -4.18 -1.19
N GLN A 175 -3.69 -3.77 0.04
CA GLN A 175 -3.79 -2.35 0.41
C GLN A 175 -2.91 -2.02 1.61
N PHE A 176 -2.32 -0.83 1.58
CA PHE A 176 -1.69 -0.24 2.75
C PHE A 176 -2.76 0.23 3.75
N ARG A 177 -2.64 -0.22 4.99
CA ARG A 177 -3.48 0.20 6.10
C ARG A 177 -2.65 0.25 7.37
N TYR A 178 -2.37 1.47 7.82
CA TYR A 178 -1.69 1.66 9.10
C TYR A 178 -2.46 0.98 10.22
N SER A 179 -1.80 0.07 10.93
CA SER A 179 -2.42 -0.83 11.90
C SER A 179 -1.45 -1.12 13.03
N ASP A 180 -1.89 -0.77 14.23
CA ASP A 180 -1.18 -1.03 15.48
C ASP A 180 -1.24 -2.51 15.86
N ILE A 181 -2.28 -3.22 15.41
CA ILE A 181 -2.41 -4.69 15.56
C ILE A 181 -1.20 -5.41 14.94
N ASN A 182 -0.69 -4.94 13.80
CA ASN A 182 0.51 -5.51 13.20
C ASN A 182 1.68 -5.54 14.18
N PHE A 183 1.84 -4.44 14.93
CA PHE A 183 2.94 -4.28 15.85
C PHE A 183 2.70 -4.96 17.21
N LEU A 184 1.44 -5.13 17.63
CA LEU A 184 1.10 -6.03 18.74
C LEU A 184 1.54 -7.46 18.42
N VAL A 185 1.24 -7.94 17.22
CA VAL A 185 1.60 -9.29 16.76
C VAL A 185 3.12 -9.43 16.61
N LEU A 186 3.80 -8.43 16.03
CA LEU A 186 5.27 -8.43 15.94
C LEU A 186 5.94 -8.39 17.31
N GLY A 187 5.37 -7.67 18.28
CA GLY A 187 5.81 -7.69 19.67
C GLY A 187 5.70 -9.10 20.25
N ALA A 188 4.55 -9.76 20.12
CA ALA A 188 4.37 -11.15 20.57
C ALA A 188 5.33 -12.13 19.87
N LEU A 189 5.62 -11.93 18.58
CA LEU A 189 6.59 -12.73 17.83
C LEU A 189 8.01 -12.60 18.42
N VAL A 190 8.43 -11.38 18.78
CA VAL A 190 9.72 -11.15 19.46
C VAL A 190 9.78 -11.92 20.78
N GLU A 191 8.73 -11.86 21.58
CA GLU A 191 8.68 -12.55 22.87
C GLU A 191 8.70 -14.06 22.71
N LYS A 192 7.89 -14.58 21.78
CA LYS A 192 7.83 -16.01 21.45
C LYS A 192 9.19 -16.56 21.04
N LEU A 193 9.92 -15.85 20.18
CA LEU A 193 11.19 -16.33 19.63
C LEU A 193 12.39 -16.07 20.56
N SER A 194 12.34 -15.04 21.39
CA SER A 194 13.45 -14.69 22.28
C SER A 194 13.33 -15.26 23.70
N GLY A 195 12.11 -15.55 24.15
CA GLY A 195 11.81 -15.91 25.54
C GLY A 195 11.90 -14.74 26.52
N LEU A 196 12.07 -13.50 26.03
CA LEU A 196 12.11 -12.28 26.84
C LEU A 196 10.86 -11.44 26.57
N THR A 197 10.42 -10.68 27.57
CA THR A 197 9.42 -9.64 27.30
C THR A 197 10.03 -8.53 26.43
N LEU A 198 9.21 -7.80 25.68
CA LEU A 198 9.67 -6.80 24.71
C LEU A 198 10.51 -5.69 25.39
N ASP A 199 10.13 -5.27 26.59
CA ASP A 199 10.88 -4.30 27.39
C ASP A 199 12.25 -4.82 27.84
N GLN A 200 12.33 -6.10 28.23
CA GLN A 200 13.61 -6.74 28.56
C GLN A 200 14.50 -6.90 27.33
N TYR A 201 13.90 -7.27 26.19
CA TYR A 201 14.63 -7.41 24.93
C TYR A 201 15.20 -6.07 24.46
N GLU A 202 14.37 -5.02 24.45
CA GLU A 202 14.75 -3.66 24.06
C GLU A 202 15.88 -3.14 24.96
N ALA A 203 15.72 -3.23 26.29
CA ALA A 203 16.73 -2.76 27.23
C ALA A 203 18.08 -3.48 27.02
N LYS A 204 18.05 -4.81 26.80
CA LYS A 204 19.25 -5.65 26.71
C LYS A 204 19.97 -5.54 25.36
N TYR A 205 19.24 -5.57 24.25
CA TYR A 205 19.80 -5.74 22.91
C TYR A 205 19.73 -4.47 22.05
N ILE A 206 19.04 -3.42 22.51
CA ILE A 206 18.88 -2.16 21.78
C ILE A 206 19.43 -0.98 22.60
N ALA A 207 18.78 -0.60 23.70
CA ALA A 207 19.14 0.59 24.45
C ALA A 207 20.56 0.51 25.02
N LYS A 208 20.89 -0.58 25.73
CA LYS A 208 22.20 -0.75 26.36
C LYS A 208 23.36 -0.77 25.35
N PRO A 209 23.31 -1.54 24.24
CA PRO A 209 24.38 -1.51 23.22
C PRO A 209 24.56 -0.14 22.55
N LEU A 210 23.47 0.59 22.31
CA LEU A 210 23.52 1.94 21.74
C LEU A 210 23.93 3.00 22.77
N GLY A 211 23.82 2.70 24.07
CA GLY A 211 24.09 3.65 25.15
C GLY A 211 22.98 4.68 25.35
N LEU A 212 21.73 4.32 25.04
CA LEU A 212 20.56 5.17 25.24
C LEU A 212 20.26 5.27 26.75
N LYS A 213 20.31 6.48 27.30
CA LYS A 213 20.28 6.70 28.76
C LYS A 213 18.87 6.91 29.31
N TRP A 214 18.00 7.42 28.46
CA TRP A 214 16.65 7.92 28.71
C TRP A 214 15.61 7.21 27.85
N THR A 215 15.98 6.09 27.20
CA THR A 215 15.08 5.24 26.42
C THR A 215 14.73 3.96 27.18
N ARG A 216 13.44 3.71 27.40
CA ARG A 216 12.89 2.42 27.90
C ARG A 216 11.38 2.43 27.91
N PHE A 217 10.79 1.24 27.99
CA PHE A 217 9.42 1.07 28.50
C PHE A 217 9.39 1.28 30.02
N LEU A 218 8.20 1.62 30.53
CA LEU A 218 7.92 1.74 31.98
C LEU A 218 9.00 2.57 32.70
N PRO A 219 9.12 3.88 32.39
CA PRO A 219 10.17 4.71 32.96
C PRO A 219 10.01 4.75 34.50
N PRO A 220 11.12 4.71 35.25
CA PRO A 220 11.06 4.71 36.71
C PRO A 220 10.55 6.05 37.23
N GLU A 221 9.98 6.05 38.44
CA GLU A 221 9.46 7.26 39.09
C GLU A 221 10.51 8.37 39.23
N ALA A 222 11.79 8.01 39.38
CA ALA A 222 12.90 8.97 39.40
C ALA A 222 13.03 9.82 38.11
N TRP A 223 12.43 9.39 37.00
CA TRP A 223 12.38 10.16 35.75
C TRP A 223 11.19 11.10 35.68
N ARG A 224 10.20 10.99 36.57
CA ARG A 224 8.91 11.70 36.46
C ARG A 224 9.08 13.20 36.24
N SER A 225 9.99 13.85 36.99
CA SER A 225 10.27 15.30 36.85
C SER A 225 10.86 15.69 35.49
N ARG A 226 11.51 14.75 34.78
CA ARG A 226 12.07 14.95 33.43
C ARG A 226 11.06 14.62 32.33
N ILE A 227 10.00 13.89 32.65
CA ILE A 227 9.01 13.44 31.66
C ILE A 227 8.03 14.56 31.35
N ALA A 228 7.82 14.86 30.07
CA ALA A 228 6.73 15.71 29.61
C ALA A 228 5.39 14.97 29.83
N PRO A 229 4.43 15.54 30.57
CA PRO A 229 3.08 14.99 30.65
C PRO A 229 2.39 15.00 29.28
N THR A 230 1.46 14.06 29.07
CA THR A 230 0.64 13.99 27.87
C THR A 230 -0.72 14.63 28.13
N GLN A 231 -1.77 13.89 28.47
CA GLN A 231 -3.10 14.48 28.68
C GLN A 231 -3.72 14.08 30.02
N TYR A 232 -4.74 14.80 30.45
CA TYR A 232 -5.67 14.34 31.46
C TYR A 232 -6.47 13.14 30.95
N ASP A 233 -6.59 12.13 31.79
CA ASP A 233 -7.43 10.96 31.58
C ASP A 233 -8.11 10.62 32.91
N ASN A 234 -9.44 10.61 32.93
CA ASN A 234 -10.25 10.42 34.16
C ASN A 234 -9.80 11.29 35.35
N GLY A 235 -9.49 12.57 35.07
CA GLY A 235 -9.08 13.55 36.08
C GLY A 235 -7.59 13.48 36.50
N ALA A 236 -6.82 12.50 36.03
CA ALA A 236 -5.40 12.36 36.32
C ALA A 236 -4.54 12.72 35.11
N MET A 237 -3.50 13.54 35.31
CA MET A 237 -2.52 13.85 34.25
C MET A 237 -1.63 12.64 33.99
N LEU A 238 -1.59 12.16 32.75
CA LEU A 238 -0.68 11.11 32.33
C LEU A 238 0.75 11.65 32.25
N ARG A 239 1.62 11.13 33.13
CA ARG A 239 3.04 11.46 33.19
C ARG A 239 3.82 10.24 33.71
N GLY A 240 4.75 9.74 32.91
CA GLY A 240 5.43 8.45 33.16
C GLY A 240 4.57 7.22 32.89
N THR A 241 3.30 7.41 32.53
CA THR A 241 2.38 6.37 32.06
C THR A 241 2.20 6.54 30.56
N VAL A 242 2.27 5.46 29.79
CA VAL A 242 2.04 5.51 28.34
C VAL A 242 0.67 6.12 28.03
N HIS A 243 0.59 6.94 27.00
CA HIS A 243 -0.59 7.64 26.55
C HIS A 243 -1.58 6.70 25.88
N ASP A 244 -1.07 5.83 25.00
CA ASP A 244 -1.87 4.91 24.20
C ASP A 244 -2.73 3.99 25.10
N PRO A 245 -4.07 4.04 24.97
CA PRO A 245 -4.97 3.30 25.84
C PRO A 245 -4.82 1.77 25.69
N THR A 246 -4.53 1.27 24.50
CA THR A 246 -4.31 -0.17 24.26
C THR A 246 -3.05 -0.63 25.01
N ALA A 247 -1.93 0.06 24.85
CA ALA A 247 -0.69 -0.23 25.56
C ALA A 247 -0.87 -0.12 27.07
N ARG A 248 -1.62 0.89 27.57
CA ARG A 248 -1.96 0.99 29.00
C ARG A 248 -2.73 -0.22 29.51
N ARG A 249 -3.79 -0.63 28.81
CA ARG A 249 -4.59 -1.81 29.18
C ARG A 249 -3.76 -3.10 29.15
N MET A 250 -2.71 -3.15 28.32
CA MET A 250 -1.75 -4.27 28.26
C MET A 250 -0.61 -4.19 29.29
N GLY A 251 -0.62 -3.23 30.22
CA GLY A 251 0.39 -3.09 31.26
C GLY A 251 1.59 -2.21 30.87
N GLY A 252 1.48 -1.44 29.80
CA GLY A 252 2.45 -0.42 29.38
C GLY A 252 3.55 -0.88 28.42
N VAL A 253 3.59 -2.18 28.09
CA VAL A 253 4.55 -2.76 27.15
C VAL A 253 3.80 -3.40 25.98
N ALA A 254 3.82 -2.72 24.83
CA ALA A 254 3.19 -3.18 23.61
C ALA A 254 4.08 -2.87 22.40
N GLY A 255 3.96 -3.64 21.33
CA GLY A 255 4.86 -3.47 20.18
C GLY A 255 4.62 -2.19 19.38
N HIS A 256 3.45 -1.57 19.51
CA HIS A 256 3.08 -0.37 18.76
C HIS A 256 3.32 0.94 19.54
N ALA A 257 3.35 0.90 20.87
CA ALA A 257 3.48 2.03 21.78
C ALA A 257 3.96 1.60 23.19
N GLY A 258 4.45 2.53 24.01
CA GLY A 258 4.90 2.27 25.39
C GLY A 258 6.31 2.70 25.71
N LEU A 259 7.11 3.00 24.68
CA LEU A 259 8.47 3.47 24.85
C LEU A 259 8.49 4.95 25.25
N PHE A 260 9.40 5.31 26.13
CA PHE A 260 9.76 6.69 26.46
C PHE A 260 11.18 6.96 25.97
N SER A 261 11.48 8.18 25.52
CA SER A 261 12.81 8.57 25.06
C SER A 261 13.05 10.08 25.15
N SER A 262 14.32 10.51 25.19
CA SER A 262 14.71 11.90 24.95
C SER A 262 15.01 12.16 23.48
N ALA A 263 15.03 13.43 23.06
CA ALA A 263 15.45 13.81 21.71
C ALA A 263 16.90 13.38 21.43
N GLY A 264 17.79 13.54 22.42
CA GLY A 264 19.20 13.16 22.33
C GLY A 264 19.41 11.67 22.08
N ASP A 265 18.66 10.79 22.75
CA ASP A 265 18.77 9.35 22.51
C ASP A 265 18.22 8.94 21.14
N VAL A 266 17.13 9.57 20.69
CA VAL A 266 16.60 9.36 19.33
C VAL A 266 17.63 9.81 18.28
N ALA A 267 18.36 10.91 18.55
CA ALA A 267 19.46 11.37 17.70
C ALA A 267 20.65 10.39 17.69
N VAL A 268 21.03 9.81 18.84
CA VAL A 268 22.07 8.75 18.92
C VAL A 268 21.66 7.53 18.11
N TYR A 269 20.38 7.12 18.21
CA TYR A 269 19.82 6.05 17.39
C TYR A 269 19.95 6.39 15.89
N ALA A 270 19.51 7.58 15.47
CA ALA A 270 19.52 8.03 14.08
C ALA A 270 20.94 8.06 13.50
N GLN A 271 21.88 8.67 14.22
CA GLN A 271 23.27 8.77 13.79
C GLN A 271 23.96 7.40 13.76
N GLY A 272 23.65 6.53 14.72
CA GLY A 272 24.13 5.14 14.73
C GLY A 272 23.65 4.37 13.51
N LEU A 273 22.39 4.55 13.13
CA LEU A 273 21.79 3.96 11.93
C LEU A 273 22.51 4.46 10.67
N LEU A 274 22.60 5.77 10.48
CA LEU A 274 23.29 6.38 9.32
C LEU A 274 24.72 5.88 9.18
N ASN A 275 25.49 5.89 10.29
CA ASN A 275 26.85 5.40 10.30
C ASN A 275 26.92 3.93 9.83
N ARG A 276 26.02 3.08 10.32
CA ARG A 276 26.02 1.65 9.95
C ARG A 276 25.62 1.44 8.49
N VAL A 277 24.62 2.18 7.98
CA VAL A 277 24.21 2.14 6.56
C VAL A 277 25.38 2.54 5.65
N ALA A 278 26.11 3.59 6.02
CA ALA A 278 27.28 4.09 5.29
C ALA A 278 28.55 3.22 5.45
N GLY A 279 28.49 2.11 6.20
CA GLY A 279 29.65 1.25 6.46
C GLY A 279 30.69 1.86 7.42
N ARG A 280 30.34 2.96 8.11
CA ARG A 280 31.18 3.60 9.13
C ARG A 280 31.10 2.85 10.46
N PRO A 281 32.12 2.98 11.33
CA PRO A 281 32.05 2.46 12.70
C PRO A 281 30.78 2.93 13.41
N SER A 282 30.03 1.98 13.96
CA SER A 282 28.75 2.25 14.63
C SER A 282 28.49 1.18 15.68
N ARG A 283 27.78 1.55 16.76
CA ARG A 283 27.25 0.60 17.75
C ARG A 283 25.87 0.05 17.40
N PHE A 284 25.31 0.45 16.25
CA PHE A 284 23.96 0.05 15.86
C PHE A 284 23.85 -1.48 15.77
N PRO A 285 22.84 -2.10 16.39
CA PRO A 285 22.90 -3.54 16.67
C PRO A 285 22.32 -4.40 15.53
N LEU A 286 22.55 -4.00 14.27
CA LEU A 286 22.26 -4.75 13.04
C LEU A 286 23.40 -4.64 12.04
N LYS A 287 23.79 -5.74 11.38
CA LYS A 287 24.75 -5.73 10.27
C LYS A 287 24.29 -4.78 9.16
N GLN A 288 25.22 -4.20 8.43
CA GLN A 288 24.93 -3.22 7.37
C GLN A 288 23.92 -3.75 6.35
N LEU A 289 24.07 -4.98 5.85
CA LEU A 289 23.14 -5.56 4.86
C LEU A 289 21.72 -5.75 5.42
N THR A 290 21.60 -6.15 6.68
CA THR A 290 20.29 -6.24 7.35
C THR A 290 19.65 -4.87 7.47
N LEU A 291 20.45 -3.85 7.79
CA LEU A 291 19.98 -2.49 7.96
C LEU A 291 19.53 -1.88 6.62
N LEU A 292 20.32 -2.07 5.56
CA LEU A 292 19.92 -1.73 4.19
C LEU A 292 18.60 -2.41 3.81
N LYS A 293 18.43 -3.70 4.15
CA LYS A 293 17.15 -4.41 3.92
C LYS A 293 15.99 -3.82 4.73
N MET A 294 16.25 -3.36 5.96
CA MET A 294 15.25 -2.75 6.83
C MET A 294 14.75 -1.41 6.30
N THR A 295 15.63 -0.62 5.70
CA THR A 295 15.35 0.77 5.27
C THR A 295 15.06 0.91 3.77
N THR A 296 15.12 -0.18 3.01
CA THR A 296 14.71 -0.20 1.59
C THR A 296 13.22 -0.53 1.49
N PRO A 297 12.48 0.05 0.52
CA PRO A 297 11.09 -0.32 0.23
C PRO A 297 10.88 -1.85 0.23
N GLY A 298 9.91 -2.30 1.02
CA GLY A 298 9.63 -3.69 1.32
C GLY A 298 8.17 -4.08 1.08
N GLN A 299 7.35 -3.15 0.58
CA GLN A 299 5.93 -3.31 0.25
C GLN A 299 5.71 -4.35 -0.87
N PRO A 300 4.47 -4.86 -1.04
CA PRO A 300 4.10 -5.67 -2.19
C PRO A 300 4.40 -4.96 -3.52
N ALA A 301 4.70 -5.71 -4.58
CA ALA A 301 5.10 -5.14 -5.87
C ALA A 301 4.03 -4.20 -6.48
N THR A 302 2.76 -4.42 -6.16
CA THR A 302 1.61 -3.61 -6.58
C THR A 302 1.29 -2.47 -5.61
N GLY A 303 1.99 -2.39 -4.48
CA GLY A 303 1.74 -1.43 -3.41
C GLY A 303 2.23 -0.03 -3.76
N THR A 304 1.32 0.94 -3.68
CA THR A 304 1.60 2.35 -4.00
C THR A 304 2.14 3.16 -2.82
N ALA A 305 1.75 2.83 -1.59
CA ALA A 305 2.32 3.45 -0.40
C ALA A 305 3.71 2.87 -0.13
N LEU A 306 4.76 3.67 -0.34
CA LEU A 306 6.13 3.20 -0.16
C LEU A 306 6.42 3.03 1.33
N ARG A 307 6.68 1.78 1.72
CA ARG A 307 7.00 1.38 3.10
C ARG A 307 8.22 0.50 3.10
N ALA A 308 9.21 0.86 3.90
CA ALA A 308 10.28 -0.06 4.25
C ALA A 308 9.82 -0.96 5.42
N LEU A 309 10.71 -1.80 5.95
CA LEU A 309 10.35 -2.69 7.06
C LEU A 309 10.23 -1.86 8.35
N GLY A 310 9.00 -1.57 8.76
CA GLY A 310 8.66 -0.74 9.91
C GLY A 310 8.69 0.77 9.68
N TRP A 311 9.45 1.24 8.69
CA TRP A 311 9.62 2.67 8.40
C TRP A 311 8.69 3.19 7.29
N ASP A 312 8.28 4.44 7.43
CA ASP A 312 7.61 5.18 6.35
C ASP A 312 8.62 5.72 5.35
N VAL A 313 8.31 5.66 4.05
CA VAL A 313 9.15 6.23 2.98
C VAL A 313 8.35 7.29 2.22
N ASP A 314 7.19 6.92 1.68
CA ASP A 314 6.30 7.84 0.94
C ASP A 314 4.85 7.32 0.99
N SER A 315 4.32 7.06 2.20
CA SER A 315 2.89 6.76 2.38
C SER A 315 2.07 8.04 2.62
N PRO A 316 0.72 7.97 2.69
CA PRO A 316 -0.11 9.09 3.11
C PRO A 316 0.20 9.65 4.52
N TYR A 317 0.99 8.93 5.34
CA TYR A 317 1.43 9.37 6.67
C TYR A 317 2.80 10.05 6.66
N SER A 318 3.47 10.14 5.51
CA SER A 318 4.85 10.61 5.38
C SER A 318 5.03 12.13 5.39
N SER A 319 3.97 12.91 5.67
CA SER A 319 4.02 14.39 5.71
C SER A 319 5.16 14.97 6.56
N ASN A 320 5.66 14.26 7.57
CA ASN A 320 6.80 14.71 8.39
C ASN A 320 8.16 14.61 7.68
N ARG A 321 8.21 14.08 6.45
CA ARG A 321 9.30 14.23 5.48
C ARG A 321 9.44 15.67 5.01
N GLY A 322 8.32 16.41 4.94
CA GLY A 322 8.26 17.62 4.14
C GLY A 322 8.35 17.31 2.63
N GLU A 323 8.58 18.35 1.85
CA GLU A 323 8.64 18.29 0.38
C GLU A 323 10.08 18.19 -0.15
N LEU A 324 11.07 18.53 0.68
CA LEU A 324 12.46 18.69 0.25
C LEU A 324 13.34 17.45 0.47
N PHE A 325 13.09 16.65 1.52
CA PHE A 325 13.80 15.38 1.69
C PHE A 325 13.34 14.38 0.61
N PRO A 326 14.26 13.67 -0.08
CA PRO A 326 13.93 12.86 -1.25
C PRO A 326 13.24 11.53 -0.89
N ILE A 327 12.53 10.91 -1.84
CA ILE A 327 12.14 9.49 -1.75
C ILE A 327 13.42 8.65 -1.65
N GLY A 328 13.47 7.78 -0.65
CA GLY A 328 14.68 7.06 -0.24
C GLY A 328 15.17 7.46 1.15
N SER A 329 14.77 8.67 1.60
CA SER A 329 14.71 8.99 3.02
C SER A 329 13.49 8.31 3.66
N PHE A 330 13.50 8.16 4.99
CA PHE A 330 12.46 7.43 5.70
C PHE A 330 12.30 7.95 7.13
N GLY A 331 11.14 7.68 7.74
CA GLY A 331 10.88 8.14 9.09
C GLY A 331 9.62 7.55 9.71
N HIS A 332 9.23 8.14 10.83
CA HIS A 332 8.00 7.78 11.53
C HIS A 332 7.53 8.93 12.42
N THR A 333 6.24 8.94 12.77
CA THR A 333 5.64 9.86 13.73
C THR A 333 5.11 9.15 14.97
N GLY A 334 4.95 9.88 16.07
CA GLY A 334 4.25 9.47 17.27
C GLY A 334 3.05 10.37 17.53
N PHE A 335 1.93 9.77 17.95
CA PHE A 335 0.67 10.47 18.21
C PHE A 335 0.81 11.60 19.24
N THR A 336 1.69 11.42 20.23
CA THR A 336 1.96 12.40 21.30
C THR A 336 2.64 13.68 20.83
N GLY A 337 3.14 13.73 19.60
CA GLY A 337 3.82 14.92 19.06
C GLY A 337 5.23 14.67 18.52
N THR A 338 5.77 13.47 18.74
CA THR A 338 7.15 13.11 18.37
C THR A 338 7.28 12.72 16.89
N SER A 339 8.47 12.88 16.31
CA SER A 339 8.80 12.40 14.97
C SER A 339 10.31 12.29 14.75
N ILE A 340 10.68 11.39 13.86
CA ILE A 340 12.04 11.25 13.32
C ILE A 340 11.95 11.09 11.80
N TRP A 341 12.84 11.76 11.08
CA TRP A 341 13.07 11.58 9.66
C TRP A 341 14.57 11.45 9.40
N ILE A 342 15.00 10.49 8.58
CA ILE A 342 16.39 10.14 8.32
C ILE A 342 16.61 10.08 6.81
N ASP A 343 17.65 10.73 6.33
CA ASP A 343 18.08 10.71 4.94
C ASP A 343 19.52 10.21 4.81
N PRO A 344 19.73 8.93 4.43
CA PRO A 344 21.06 8.38 4.21
C PRO A 344 21.83 9.02 3.06
N ALA A 345 21.15 9.56 2.04
CA ALA A 345 21.82 10.09 0.86
C ALA A 345 22.60 11.39 1.19
N HIS A 346 22.09 12.16 2.14
CA HIS A 346 22.67 13.43 2.59
C HIS A 346 23.26 13.33 4.02
N ASP A 347 23.36 12.11 4.57
CA ASP A 347 23.86 11.87 5.94
C ASP A 347 23.22 12.79 6.99
N ALA A 348 21.88 12.92 6.91
CA ALA A 348 21.10 13.88 7.67
C ALA A 348 19.93 13.21 8.43
N TYR A 349 19.50 13.83 9.52
CA TYR A 349 18.25 13.47 10.19
C TYR A 349 17.64 14.67 10.93
N VAL A 350 16.32 14.60 11.12
CA VAL A 350 15.54 15.57 11.90
C VAL A 350 14.75 14.82 12.96
N VAL A 351 14.89 15.24 14.21
CA VAL A 351 14.12 14.75 15.36
C VAL A 351 13.33 15.92 15.92
N MET A 352 12.03 15.74 16.12
CA MET A 352 11.17 16.69 16.80
C MET A 352 10.41 15.96 17.90
N MET A 353 10.54 16.42 19.14
CA MET A 353 9.87 15.85 20.30
C MET A 353 8.97 16.91 20.94
N SER A 354 7.67 16.70 20.93
CA SER A 354 6.70 17.54 21.63
C SER A 354 5.68 16.68 22.36
N ASN A 355 4.86 17.31 23.21
CA ASN A 355 3.69 16.73 23.85
C ASN A 355 2.42 17.42 23.34
N ALA A 356 2.13 17.30 22.04
CA ALA A 356 1.01 17.94 21.34
C ALA A 356 -0.39 17.48 21.76
N VAL A 357 -0.47 16.39 22.52
CA VAL A 357 -1.72 15.94 23.17
C VAL A 357 -1.98 16.67 24.50
N TYR A 358 -1.04 17.51 24.95
CA TYR A 358 -1.14 18.19 26.23
C TYR A 358 -1.99 19.46 26.18
N PRO A 359 -2.84 19.73 27.20
CA PRO A 359 -3.17 18.85 28.34
C PRO A 359 -4.42 17.99 28.10
N ASN A 360 -5.16 18.21 27.01
CA ASN A 360 -6.55 17.76 26.88
C ASN A 360 -6.87 17.06 25.54
N GLY A 361 -5.86 16.50 24.88
CA GLY A 361 -6.03 15.78 23.61
C GLY A 361 -5.24 16.39 22.46
N PRO A 362 -5.25 15.72 21.29
CA PRO A 362 -4.37 16.02 20.18
C PRO A 362 -4.69 17.36 19.50
N THR A 363 -3.66 18.00 18.97
CA THR A 363 -3.78 19.06 17.97
C THR A 363 -3.17 18.60 16.64
N ASP A 364 -3.65 19.15 15.52
CA ASP A 364 -3.02 18.89 14.23
C ASP A 364 -1.70 19.66 14.11
N ILE A 365 -0.60 18.89 14.01
CA ILE A 365 0.77 19.36 13.87
C ILE A 365 1.47 18.83 12.61
N ARG A 366 0.72 18.25 11.66
CA ARG A 366 1.31 17.70 10.42
C ARG A 366 2.10 18.76 9.65
N ALA A 367 1.51 19.93 9.45
CA ALA A 367 2.17 21.07 8.82
C ALA A 367 3.43 21.50 9.59
N VAL A 368 3.36 21.59 10.92
CA VAL A 368 4.52 21.98 11.74
C VAL A 368 5.70 21.02 11.55
N ARG A 369 5.44 19.70 11.51
CA ARG A 369 6.48 18.70 11.25
C ARG A 369 7.07 18.85 9.84
N ALA A 370 6.22 19.02 8.84
CA ALA A 370 6.63 19.22 7.45
C ALA A 370 7.49 20.49 7.31
N ASP A 371 7.09 21.60 7.93
CA ASP A 371 7.79 22.88 7.91
C ASP A 371 9.14 22.81 8.63
N VAL A 372 9.23 22.10 9.76
CA VAL A 372 10.51 21.84 10.44
C VAL A 372 11.44 21.00 9.56
N ALA A 373 10.92 19.96 8.90
CA ALA A 373 11.70 19.13 7.99
C ALA A 373 12.18 19.94 6.77
N ASN A 374 11.31 20.74 6.16
CA ASN A 374 11.64 21.64 5.04
C ASN A 374 12.67 22.70 5.45
N ALA A 375 12.51 23.31 6.62
CA ALA A 375 13.47 24.27 7.15
C ALA A 375 14.85 23.63 7.38
N ALA A 376 14.89 22.42 7.95
CA ALA A 376 16.12 21.68 8.12
C ALA A 376 16.77 21.32 6.76
N ALA A 377 16.00 20.77 5.82
CA ALA A 377 16.50 20.43 4.49
C ALA A 377 17.06 21.66 3.76
N THR A 378 16.35 22.79 3.80
CA THR A 378 16.80 24.06 3.22
C THR A 378 18.11 24.54 3.84
N ALA A 379 18.20 24.54 5.19
CA ALA A 379 19.40 24.96 5.90
C ALA A 379 20.61 24.09 5.58
N LEU A 380 20.39 22.79 5.35
CA LEU A 380 21.43 21.84 4.97
C LEU A 380 21.79 21.87 3.47
N GLY A 381 21.04 22.61 2.64
CA GLY A 381 21.20 22.61 1.18
C GLY A 381 20.73 21.31 0.52
N ILE A 382 19.77 20.61 1.14
CA ILE A 382 19.15 19.41 0.60
C ILE A 382 18.04 19.84 -0.37
N GLY A 383 18.37 19.85 -1.66
CA GLY A 383 17.47 20.22 -2.76
C GLY A 383 18.21 20.68 -4.03
N ALA A 384 17.67 20.32 -5.19
CA ALA A 384 17.89 20.86 -6.54
C ALA A 384 19.31 21.02 -7.15
N ASP A 385 20.42 20.54 -6.54
CA ASP A 385 21.55 19.89 -7.26
C ASP A 385 22.81 19.73 -6.38
N ASN A 386 23.18 18.46 -6.07
CA ASN A 386 24.55 17.93 -6.23
C ASN A 386 24.67 16.45 -5.79
N GLY A 387 24.00 15.53 -6.50
CA GLY A 387 24.15 14.09 -6.19
C GLY A 387 23.37 13.09 -7.06
N LYS A 388 23.47 13.17 -8.39
CA LYS A 388 23.01 12.19 -9.42
C LYS A 388 21.49 11.94 -9.47
N LEU A 389 21.00 11.57 -10.66
CA LEU A 389 19.59 11.33 -11.03
C LEU A 389 18.72 10.52 -10.04
N VAL A 390 19.31 9.80 -9.08
CA VAL A 390 18.65 8.90 -8.14
C VAL A 390 17.80 9.66 -7.10
N THR A 391 18.10 10.93 -6.80
CA THR A 391 17.45 11.74 -5.74
C THR A 391 16.30 12.65 -6.24
N ARG A 392 15.86 12.54 -7.51
CA ARG A 392 14.85 13.45 -8.09
C ARG A 392 13.39 13.14 -7.77
N LEU A 393 13.09 11.99 -7.18
CA LEU A 393 11.72 11.64 -6.82
C LEU A 393 11.40 12.28 -5.46
N THR A 394 10.71 13.42 -5.44
CA THR A 394 10.27 14.11 -4.20
C THR A 394 8.85 13.75 -3.78
N GLY A 395 8.18 12.81 -4.46
CA GLY A 395 6.90 12.22 -4.05
C GLY A 395 6.17 11.60 -5.24
N TYR A 396 5.59 10.41 -5.08
CA TYR A 396 4.69 9.80 -6.08
C TYR A 396 3.20 10.06 -5.75
N ASN A 397 2.94 10.71 -4.61
CA ASN A 397 1.59 10.91 -4.06
C ASN A 397 0.64 11.73 -4.94
N GLU A 398 1.16 12.61 -5.81
CA GLU A 398 0.31 13.40 -6.72
C GLU A 398 -0.34 12.53 -7.81
N SER A 399 0.33 11.46 -8.26
CA SER A 399 -0.20 10.50 -9.23
C SER A 399 -1.26 9.55 -8.64
N LEU A 400 -1.34 9.42 -7.31
CA LEU A 400 -2.31 8.56 -6.63
C LEU A 400 -3.71 9.17 -6.54
N SER A 401 -3.85 10.48 -6.76
CA SER A 401 -5.16 11.13 -6.91
C SER A 401 -5.94 10.62 -8.14
N GLY A 402 -5.26 9.95 -9.08
CA GLY A 402 -5.84 9.38 -10.30
C GLY A 402 -6.33 7.92 -10.20
N MET A 403 -5.97 7.17 -9.15
CA MET A 403 -6.54 5.83 -8.94
C MET A 403 -7.95 5.99 -8.36
N ARG A 404 -8.96 5.93 -9.25
CA ARG A 404 -10.37 5.89 -8.87
C ARG A 404 -10.55 4.87 -7.76
N ARG A 405 -11.11 5.36 -6.65
CA ARG A 405 -11.52 4.63 -5.44
C ARG A 405 -11.91 3.20 -5.77
N TRP A 406 -11.13 2.25 -5.29
CA TRP A 406 -11.58 0.89 -5.07
C TRP A 406 -12.61 0.98 -3.94
N GLN A 407 -13.89 1.14 -4.30
CA GLN A 407 -14.98 0.96 -3.37
C GLN A 407 -15.20 -0.55 -3.20
N ASP A 408 -15.42 -0.95 -1.96
CA ASP A 408 -15.61 -2.32 -1.50
C ASP A 408 -16.54 -3.12 -2.43
N ARG A 409 -16.12 -4.32 -2.85
CA ARG A 409 -17.07 -5.35 -3.31
C ARG A 409 -17.47 -6.18 -2.09
N ASN A 410 -18.59 -5.83 -1.48
CA ASN A 410 -19.13 -6.44 -0.26
C ASN A 410 -20.47 -7.17 -0.48
N GLY A 411 -20.66 -7.84 -1.63
CA GLY A 411 -21.89 -8.57 -1.94
C GLY A 411 -21.69 -9.87 -2.73
N SER A 412 -22.69 -10.75 -2.67
CA SER A 412 -22.85 -11.86 -3.63
C SER A 412 -23.25 -11.28 -4.99
N VAL A 413 -22.51 -11.63 -6.05
CA VAL A 413 -22.84 -11.22 -7.42
C VAL A 413 -23.52 -12.39 -8.12
N LEU A 414 -24.74 -12.17 -8.60
CA LEU A 414 -25.46 -13.12 -9.44
C LEU A 414 -24.98 -12.98 -10.89
N THR A 415 -24.80 -14.10 -11.59
CA THR A 415 -24.57 -14.08 -13.04
C THR A 415 -25.87 -13.76 -13.78
N GLY A 416 -25.80 -13.40 -15.06
CA GLY A 416 -27.00 -13.05 -15.83
C GLY A 416 -28.05 -14.16 -15.85
N ILE A 417 -27.66 -15.44 -15.85
CA ILE A 417 -28.63 -16.55 -15.75
C ILE A 417 -29.26 -16.61 -14.35
N ASP A 418 -28.47 -16.44 -13.29
CA ASP A 418 -28.98 -16.43 -11.91
C ASP A 418 -29.98 -15.28 -11.68
N VAL A 419 -29.77 -14.13 -12.33
CA VAL A 419 -30.70 -12.99 -12.28
C VAL A 419 -32.04 -13.38 -12.89
N LEU A 420 -32.04 -13.97 -14.10
CA LEU A 420 -33.27 -14.43 -14.75
C LEU A 420 -34.03 -15.47 -13.92
N GLU A 421 -33.32 -16.34 -13.21
CA GLU A 421 -34.00 -17.30 -12.33
C GLU A 421 -34.58 -16.64 -11.09
N ALA A 422 -33.85 -15.70 -10.50
CA ALA A 422 -34.27 -14.96 -9.31
C ALA A 422 -35.48 -14.06 -9.57
N ASP A 423 -35.64 -13.53 -10.78
CA ASP A 423 -36.80 -12.71 -11.19
C ASP A 423 -37.94 -13.53 -11.82
N HIS A 424 -37.82 -14.86 -11.86
CA HIS A 424 -38.78 -15.76 -12.49
C HIS A 424 -38.98 -15.48 -14.00
N PHE A 425 -37.90 -15.17 -14.69
CA PHE A 425 -37.81 -14.94 -16.13
C PHE A 425 -38.67 -13.77 -16.62
N ALA A 426 -38.81 -12.72 -15.82
CA ALA A 426 -39.67 -11.58 -16.11
C ALA A 426 -39.25 -10.85 -17.40
N GLU A 427 -37.94 -10.74 -17.62
CA GLU A 427 -37.31 -10.14 -18.80
C GLU A 427 -37.68 -10.90 -20.08
N LEU A 428 -37.73 -12.24 -20.02
CA LEU A 428 -38.16 -13.06 -21.15
C LEU A 428 -39.64 -12.84 -21.49
N SER A 429 -40.49 -12.62 -20.48
CA SER A 429 -41.91 -12.30 -20.69
C SER A 429 -42.11 -10.95 -21.38
N GLN A 430 -41.32 -9.93 -20.99
CA GLN A 430 -41.33 -8.63 -21.64
C GLN A 430 -40.84 -8.71 -23.08
N LEU A 431 -39.75 -9.46 -23.32
CA LEU A 431 -39.20 -9.66 -24.64
C LEU A 431 -40.18 -10.43 -25.55
N ALA A 432 -40.81 -11.50 -25.05
CA ALA A 432 -41.84 -12.22 -25.78
C ALA A 432 -43.02 -11.32 -26.15
N SER A 433 -43.44 -10.43 -25.26
CA SER A 433 -44.51 -9.45 -25.54
C SER A 433 -44.11 -8.50 -26.69
N LYS A 434 -42.86 -8.05 -26.74
CA LYS A 434 -42.32 -7.23 -27.83
C LYS A 434 -42.35 -7.96 -29.19
N HIS A 435 -42.18 -9.28 -29.16
CA HIS A 435 -42.22 -10.15 -30.33
C HIS A 435 -43.59 -10.83 -30.56
N GLY A 436 -44.69 -10.22 -30.11
CA GLY A 436 -46.05 -10.68 -30.41
C GLY A 436 -46.48 -11.93 -29.63
N GLY A 437 -45.92 -12.13 -28.43
CA GLY A 437 -46.21 -13.26 -27.55
C GLY A 437 -45.45 -14.54 -27.88
N LYS A 438 -44.47 -14.48 -28.79
CA LYS A 438 -43.56 -15.59 -29.12
C LYS A 438 -42.12 -15.09 -29.13
N LEU A 439 -41.21 -15.87 -28.57
CA LEU A 439 -39.79 -15.52 -28.47
C LEU A 439 -38.93 -16.72 -28.84
N ARG A 440 -38.36 -16.71 -30.05
CA ARG A 440 -37.42 -17.72 -30.54
C ARG A 440 -36.00 -17.31 -30.22
N ILE A 441 -35.37 -18.06 -29.33
CA ILE A 441 -34.05 -17.74 -28.78
C ILE A 441 -32.98 -18.61 -29.43
N GLY A 442 -31.86 -18.01 -29.81
CA GLY A 442 -30.58 -18.72 -29.98
C GLY A 442 -29.67 -18.47 -28.78
N LEU A 443 -28.80 -19.42 -28.41
CA LEU A 443 -27.88 -19.26 -27.28
C LEU A 443 -26.43 -19.49 -27.70
N LEU A 444 -25.58 -18.46 -27.64
CA LEU A 444 -24.13 -18.57 -27.70
C LEU A 444 -23.59 -18.92 -26.32
N THR A 445 -23.10 -20.14 -26.14
CA THR A 445 -22.58 -20.62 -24.86
C THR A 445 -21.59 -21.78 -25.02
N ASN A 446 -21.04 -22.25 -23.89
CA ASN A 446 -20.25 -23.46 -23.77
C ASN A 446 -20.34 -24.02 -22.33
N GLN A 447 -19.39 -24.86 -21.91
CA GLN A 447 -19.31 -25.44 -20.57
C GLN A 447 -19.20 -24.42 -19.42
N THR A 448 -18.91 -23.15 -19.71
CA THR A 448 -18.86 -22.08 -18.70
C THR A 448 -20.22 -21.46 -18.41
N GLY A 449 -21.22 -21.69 -19.28
CA GLY A 449 -22.60 -21.24 -19.10
C GLY A 449 -23.31 -22.10 -18.06
N LEU A 450 -23.07 -21.80 -16.79
CA LEU A 450 -23.67 -22.47 -15.62
C LEU A 450 -24.35 -21.47 -14.68
N ASP A 451 -25.44 -21.89 -14.05
CA ASP A 451 -26.06 -21.19 -12.91
C ASP A 451 -25.29 -21.46 -11.61
N ALA A 452 -25.70 -20.82 -10.51
CA ALA A 452 -25.14 -20.99 -9.18
C ALA A 452 -25.29 -22.41 -8.60
N ASN A 453 -26.17 -23.23 -9.18
CA ASN A 453 -26.38 -24.64 -8.81
C ASN A 453 -25.58 -25.61 -9.69
N GLY A 454 -24.80 -25.10 -10.65
CA GLY A 454 -24.03 -25.90 -11.60
C GLY A 454 -24.86 -26.52 -12.74
N ARG A 455 -26.09 -26.06 -12.95
CA ARG A 455 -26.92 -26.45 -14.10
C ARG A 455 -26.51 -25.65 -15.33
N ARG A 456 -26.57 -26.28 -16.50
CA ARG A 456 -26.23 -25.61 -17.77
C ARG A 456 -27.31 -24.58 -18.11
N THR A 457 -26.90 -23.40 -18.55
CA THR A 457 -27.80 -22.37 -19.08
C THR A 457 -28.68 -22.90 -20.21
N ILE A 458 -28.16 -23.84 -21.00
CA ILE A 458 -28.92 -24.60 -22.02
C ILE A 458 -30.15 -25.26 -21.40
N ASP A 459 -29.98 -25.98 -20.29
CA ASP A 459 -31.06 -26.73 -19.65
C ASP A 459 -32.05 -25.79 -18.96
N VAL A 460 -31.56 -24.72 -18.31
CA VAL A 460 -32.41 -23.69 -17.67
C VAL A 460 -33.29 -23.00 -18.71
N LEU A 461 -32.72 -22.55 -19.84
CA LEU A 461 -33.51 -21.88 -20.88
C LEU A 461 -34.41 -22.86 -21.66
N ALA A 462 -34.01 -24.11 -21.88
CA ALA A 462 -34.83 -25.08 -22.61
C ALA A 462 -36.01 -25.62 -21.80
N LYS A 463 -35.90 -25.66 -20.46
CA LYS A 463 -36.89 -26.31 -19.58
C LYS A 463 -37.59 -25.31 -18.66
N ASP A 464 -36.82 -24.59 -17.85
CA ASP A 464 -37.38 -23.76 -16.78
C ASP A 464 -38.00 -22.49 -17.36
N ALA A 465 -37.29 -21.81 -18.25
CA ALA A 465 -37.80 -20.60 -18.92
C ALA A 465 -39.02 -20.88 -19.81
N THR A 466 -39.02 -21.99 -20.57
CA THR A 466 -40.15 -22.38 -21.42
C THR A 466 -41.37 -22.81 -20.61
N THR A 467 -41.17 -23.34 -19.41
CA THR A 467 -42.25 -23.65 -18.46
C THR A 467 -42.80 -22.38 -17.80
N ALA A 468 -41.92 -21.45 -17.44
CA ALA A 468 -42.29 -20.21 -16.74
C ALA A 468 -42.97 -19.18 -17.65
N VAL A 469 -42.56 -19.07 -18.91
CA VAL A 469 -43.04 -18.05 -19.84
C VAL A 469 -43.60 -18.69 -21.11
N THR A 470 -44.91 -18.52 -21.32
CA THR A 470 -45.59 -19.04 -22.52
C THR A 470 -45.06 -18.37 -23.78
N GLY A 471 -44.75 -19.16 -24.80
CA GLY A 471 -44.30 -18.66 -26.10
C GLY A 471 -42.78 -18.48 -26.23
N VAL A 472 -42.01 -18.73 -25.16
CA VAL A 472 -40.53 -18.80 -25.23
C VAL A 472 -40.11 -20.16 -25.78
N GLU A 473 -39.17 -20.15 -26.73
CA GLU A 473 -38.62 -21.35 -27.35
C GLU A 473 -37.12 -21.20 -27.64
N LEU A 474 -36.29 -22.08 -27.07
CA LEU A 474 -34.87 -22.17 -27.43
C LEU A 474 -34.73 -23.01 -28.73
N LYS A 475 -34.29 -22.37 -29.82
CA LYS A 475 -34.27 -22.95 -31.18
C LYS A 475 -32.92 -23.48 -31.63
N ALA A 476 -31.84 -22.84 -31.22
CA ALA A 476 -30.50 -23.15 -31.70
C ALA A 476 -29.44 -22.79 -30.66
N LEU A 477 -28.35 -23.55 -30.66
CA LEU A 477 -27.16 -23.27 -29.87
C LEU A 477 -26.04 -22.83 -30.80
N PHE A 478 -25.26 -21.84 -30.38
CA PHE A 478 -24.03 -21.42 -31.03
C PHE A 478 -22.86 -21.78 -30.13
N SER A 479 -21.83 -22.42 -30.69
CA SER A 479 -20.63 -22.80 -29.92
C SER A 479 -19.39 -22.03 -30.39
N PRO A 480 -18.58 -21.50 -29.46
CA PRO A 480 -17.33 -20.81 -29.78
C PRO A 480 -16.17 -21.81 -29.95
N GLU A 481 -14.94 -21.31 -29.87
CA GLU A 481 -13.73 -22.14 -29.74
C GLU A 481 -13.87 -23.17 -28.60
N HIS A 482 -13.41 -24.38 -28.87
CA HIS A 482 -13.58 -25.60 -28.06
C HIS A 482 -14.96 -26.27 -28.05
N GLY A 483 -15.92 -25.72 -28.78
CA GLY A 483 -17.24 -26.32 -28.97
C GLY A 483 -18.13 -26.22 -27.73
N ILE A 484 -19.34 -26.78 -27.81
CA ILE A 484 -20.38 -26.60 -26.78
C ILE A 484 -20.00 -27.18 -25.42
N SER A 485 -19.16 -28.22 -25.38
CA SER A 485 -18.66 -28.87 -24.17
C SER A 485 -17.28 -28.39 -23.73
N GLY A 486 -16.59 -27.58 -24.54
CA GLY A 486 -15.23 -27.12 -24.25
C GLY A 486 -14.15 -28.19 -24.30
N THR A 487 -14.41 -29.32 -24.95
CA THR A 487 -13.50 -30.49 -24.95
C THR A 487 -12.84 -30.76 -26.29
N VAL A 488 -13.04 -29.88 -27.29
CA VAL A 488 -12.53 -30.07 -28.65
C VAL A 488 -11.36 -29.13 -28.91
N ASP A 489 -10.21 -29.65 -29.35
CA ASP A 489 -9.03 -28.82 -29.64
C ASP A 489 -8.56 -29.06 -31.08
N ASN A 490 -9.32 -28.53 -32.05
CA ASN A 490 -8.98 -28.58 -33.46
C ASN A 490 -9.57 -27.38 -34.23
N PRO A 491 -8.97 -26.97 -35.38
CA PRO A 491 -9.27 -25.70 -36.05
C PRO A 491 -10.57 -25.65 -36.87
N ASN A 492 -11.44 -26.67 -36.84
CA ASN A 492 -12.70 -26.67 -37.58
C ASN A 492 -13.72 -27.56 -36.87
N ILE A 493 -14.52 -26.95 -35.99
CA ILE A 493 -15.54 -27.67 -35.24
C ILE A 493 -16.79 -27.76 -36.10
N ALA A 494 -17.26 -28.98 -36.38
CA ALA A 494 -18.47 -29.18 -37.17
C ALA A 494 -19.73 -28.86 -36.36
N ASN A 495 -20.83 -28.55 -37.06
CA ASN A 495 -22.15 -28.51 -36.46
C ASN A 495 -22.50 -29.87 -35.85
N SER A 496 -23.26 -29.85 -34.76
CA SER A 496 -23.66 -31.05 -34.02
C SER A 496 -25.06 -30.88 -33.45
N THR A 497 -25.45 -31.75 -32.53
CA THR A 497 -26.72 -31.70 -31.81
C THR A 497 -26.41 -31.83 -30.32
N ASP A 498 -27.03 -31.00 -29.48
CA ASP A 498 -26.90 -31.16 -28.03
C ASP A 498 -27.63 -32.43 -27.58
N SER A 499 -26.92 -33.30 -26.86
CA SER A 499 -27.42 -34.63 -26.52
C SER A 499 -28.56 -34.62 -25.50
N SER A 500 -28.73 -33.55 -24.71
CA SER A 500 -29.78 -33.43 -23.70
C SER A 500 -31.08 -32.90 -24.29
N THR A 501 -30.98 -31.89 -25.15
CA THR A 501 -32.13 -31.13 -25.67
C THR A 501 -32.51 -31.51 -27.11
N GLY A 502 -31.61 -32.16 -27.86
CA GLY A 502 -31.81 -32.43 -29.28
C GLY A 502 -31.69 -31.18 -30.18
N LEU A 503 -31.29 -30.04 -29.62
CA LEU A 503 -31.19 -28.78 -30.37
C LEU A 503 -29.97 -28.78 -31.30
N PRO A 504 -30.08 -28.15 -32.49
CA PRO A 504 -28.94 -27.98 -33.37
C PRO A 504 -27.88 -27.08 -32.73
N VAL A 505 -26.63 -27.52 -32.75
CA VAL A 505 -25.44 -26.78 -32.34
C VAL A 505 -24.71 -26.32 -33.59
N ILE A 506 -24.68 -25.01 -33.82
CA ILE A 506 -24.00 -24.36 -34.92
C ILE A 506 -22.63 -23.90 -34.43
N SER A 507 -21.55 -24.37 -35.05
CA SER A 507 -20.22 -23.90 -34.68
C SER A 507 -19.95 -22.52 -35.25
N LEU A 508 -19.44 -21.62 -34.40
CA LEU A 508 -18.89 -20.32 -34.78
C LEU A 508 -17.35 -20.34 -34.76
N TYR A 509 -16.75 -21.52 -34.87
CA TYR A 509 -15.31 -21.69 -34.90
C TYR A 509 -14.87 -22.40 -36.18
N GLY A 510 -14.31 -21.62 -37.10
CA GLY A 510 -13.80 -22.12 -38.37
C GLY A 510 -12.71 -21.22 -38.96
N SER A 511 -12.20 -21.63 -40.11
CA SER A 511 -11.10 -20.94 -40.80
C SER A 511 -11.51 -19.64 -41.50
N SER A 512 -12.78 -19.48 -41.88
CA SER A 512 -13.28 -18.28 -42.59
C SER A 512 -13.99 -17.29 -41.68
N LYS A 513 -14.15 -16.03 -42.14
CA LYS A 513 -14.91 -15.00 -41.42
C LYS A 513 -16.39 -15.35 -41.32
N GLU A 514 -16.93 -16.00 -42.34
CA GLU A 514 -18.32 -16.42 -42.45
C GLU A 514 -18.61 -17.55 -41.48
N GLN A 515 -17.68 -18.50 -41.32
CA GLN A 515 -17.80 -19.61 -40.34
C GLN A 515 -17.73 -19.15 -38.89
N ARG A 516 -17.25 -17.92 -38.63
CA ARG A 516 -17.16 -17.34 -37.28
C ARG A 516 -18.37 -16.49 -36.90
N ARG A 517 -19.43 -16.51 -37.72
CA ARG A 517 -20.62 -15.68 -37.59
C ARG A 517 -21.88 -16.53 -37.71
N PRO A 518 -22.94 -16.23 -36.94
CA PRO A 518 -24.26 -16.74 -37.27
C PRO A 518 -24.66 -16.27 -38.67
N SER A 519 -25.22 -17.19 -39.47
CA SER A 519 -25.72 -16.83 -40.81
C SER A 519 -26.98 -15.97 -40.69
N SER A 520 -27.20 -15.06 -41.65
CA SER A 520 -28.43 -14.25 -41.67
C SER A 520 -29.69 -15.10 -41.83
N GLU A 521 -29.59 -16.27 -42.47
CA GLU A 521 -30.69 -17.22 -42.55
C GLU A 521 -31.06 -17.78 -41.17
N THR A 522 -30.05 -18.22 -40.41
CA THR A 522 -30.25 -18.67 -39.03
C THR A 522 -30.85 -17.57 -38.17
N LEU A 523 -30.30 -16.35 -38.24
CA LEU A 523 -30.75 -15.23 -37.41
C LEU A 523 -32.17 -14.76 -37.74
N ARG A 524 -32.61 -14.81 -39.01
CA ARG A 524 -34.01 -14.50 -39.38
C ARG A 524 -35.02 -15.48 -38.76
N GLY A 525 -34.57 -16.68 -38.37
CA GLY A 525 -35.37 -17.65 -37.64
C GLY A 525 -35.51 -17.35 -36.14
N LEU A 526 -34.78 -16.36 -35.63
CA LEU A 526 -34.67 -16.02 -34.21
C LEU A 526 -35.14 -14.59 -33.96
N ASP A 527 -35.73 -14.39 -32.79
CA ASP A 527 -36.14 -13.08 -32.28
C ASP A 527 -35.00 -12.46 -31.45
N ALA A 528 -34.26 -13.30 -30.70
CA ALA A 528 -33.11 -12.88 -29.92
C ALA A 528 -31.98 -13.92 -29.90
N VAL A 529 -30.74 -13.47 -29.73
CA VAL A 529 -29.56 -14.29 -29.41
C VAL A 529 -29.07 -13.95 -28.01
N PHE A 530 -29.08 -14.93 -27.13
CA PHE A 530 -28.55 -14.85 -25.79
C PHE A 530 -27.07 -15.24 -25.81
N VAL A 531 -26.26 -14.53 -25.04
CA VAL A 531 -24.83 -14.81 -24.89
C VAL A 531 -24.57 -15.14 -23.43
N ASP A 532 -24.05 -16.33 -23.16
CA ASP A 532 -23.60 -16.74 -21.83
C ASP A 532 -22.25 -17.45 -21.92
N LEU A 533 -21.19 -16.69 -21.70
CA LEU A 533 -19.80 -17.14 -21.78
C LEU A 533 -18.99 -16.50 -20.65
N GLN A 534 -18.07 -17.26 -20.05
CA GLN A 534 -17.06 -16.71 -19.17
C GLN A 534 -15.81 -16.34 -19.97
N ASP A 535 -15.57 -15.04 -20.15
CA ASP A 535 -14.32 -14.54 -20.71
C ASP A 535 -13.17 -14.55 -19.67
N ALA A 536 -11.93 -14.48 -20.15
CA ALA A 536 -10.70 -14.46 -19.36
C ALA A 536 -10.28 -13.05 -18.87
N GLY A 537 -10.92 -11.98 -19.33
CA GLY A 537 -10.59 -10.58 -19.00
C GLY A 537 -9.36 -10.05 -19.73
N VAL A 538 -8.93 -10.74 -20.80
CA VAL A 538 -7.77 -10.37 -21.62
C VAL A 538 -8.03 -10.57 -23.11
N ARG A 539 -7.50 -9.64 -23.91
CA ARG A 539 -7.79 -9.51 -25.35
C ARG A 539 -7.42 -10.71 -26.23
N PHE A 540 -6.50 -11.57 -25.78
CA PHE A 540 -5.93 -12.62 -26.64
C PHE A 540 -6.79 -13.89 -26.77
N TYR A 541 -7.96 -13.93 -26.13
CA TYR A 541 -8.91 -15.03 -26.25
C TYR A 541 -10.03 -14.71 -27.24
N THR A 542 -10.68 -15.74 -27.74
CA THR A 542 -11.58 -15.66 -28.90
C THR A 542 -13.05 -15.42 -28.54
N TYR A 543 -13.40 -15.42 -27.24
CA TYR A 543 -14.80 -15.28 -26.82
C TYR A 543 -15.31 -13.85 -26.99
N GLU A 544 -14.50 -12.83 -26.70
CA GLU A 544 -14.82 -11.44 -27.04
C GLU A 544 -15.09 -11.26 -28.55
N ALA A 545 -14.37 -12.02 -29.39
CA ALA A 545 -14.55 -12.00 -30.83
C ALA A 545 -15.87 -12.63 -31.26
N ALA A 546 -16.25 -13.76 -30.65
CA ALA A 546 -17.54 -14.40 -30.88
C ALA A 546 -18.70 -13.47 -30.52
N VAL A 547 -18.62 -12.77 -29.38
CA VAL A 547 -19.64 -11.78 -28.97
C VAL A 547 -19.75 -10.64 -29.98
N ARG A 548 -18.61 -10.04 -30.38
CA ARG A 548 -18.60 -8.98 -31.39
C ARG A 548 -19.22 -9.44 -32.71
N TYR A 549 -18.88 -10.64 -33.18
CA TYR A 549 -19.39 -11.16 -34.44
C TYR A 549 -20.88 -11.50 -34.40
N VAL A 550 -21.40 -11.92 -33.24
CA VAL A 550 -22.86 -12.03 -33.03
C VAL A 550 -23.52 -10.67 -33.14
N LEU A 551 -22.97 -9.62 -32.49
CA LEU A 551 -23.50 -8.26 -32.59
C LEU A 551 -23.52 -7.75 -34.04
N GLU A 552 -22.42 -7.93 -34.78
CA GLU A 552 -22.31 -7.55 -36.20
C GLU A 552 -23.38 -8.26 -37.06
N SER A 553 -23.56 -9.56 -36.88
CA SER A 553 -24.56 -10.32 -37.65
C SER A 553 -25.99 -9.97 -37.24
N ALA A 554 -26.24 -9.74 -35.96
CA ALA A 554 -27.56 -9.41 -35.42
C ALA A 554 -28.04 -8.01 -35.87
N ALA A 555 -27.13 -7.04 -35.92
CA ALA A 555 -27.37 -5.70 -36.47
C ALA A 555 -27.88 -5.76 -37.92
N ALA A 556 -27.34 -6.69 -38.72
CA ALA A 556 -27.72 -6.84 -40.12
C ALA A 556 -29.13 -7.47 -40.30
N THR A 557 -29.67 -8.16 -39.29
CA THR A 557 -30.99 -8.81 -39.36
C THR A 557 -32.03 -8.19 -38.44
N GLY A 558 -31.65 -7.23 -37.59
CA GLY A 558 -32.51 -6.66 -36.56
C GLY A 558 -32.83 -7.65 -35.43
N THR A 559 -32.00 -8.70 -35.26
CA THR A 559 -32.17 -9.68 -34.18
C THR A 559 -31.65 -9.08 -32.87
N GLU A 560 -32.36 -9.25 -31.76
CA GLU A 560 -31.92 -8.69 -30.48
C GLU A 560 -30.77 -9.51 -29.88
N VAL A 561 -29.85 -8.87 -29.17
CA VAL A 561 -28.76 -9.56 -28.45
C VAL A 561 -28.90 -9.28 -26.96
N VAL A 562 -28.94 -10.35 -26.17
CA VAL A 562 -29.02 -10.29 -24.71
C VAL A 562 -27.78 -10.95 -24.13
N VAL A 563 -26.99 -10.22 -23.34
CA VAL A 563 -25.81 -10.78 -22.68
C VAL A 563 -26.17 -11.14 -21.25
N LEU A 564 -26.11 -12.43 -20.92
CA LEU A 564 -26.20 -12.95 -19.55
C LEU A 564 -24.85 -12.71 -18.88
N ASP A 565 -24.64 -11.46 -18.46
CA ASP A 565 -23.32 -10.97 -18.11
C ASP A 565 -22.71 -11.71 -16.91
N ARG A 566 -21.38 -11.85 -16.93
CA ARG A 566 -20.60 -12.52 -15.90
C ARG A 566 -19.50 -11.60 -15.39
N PRO A 567 -19.10 -11.70 -14.10
CA PRO A 567 -17.95 -10.97 -13.61
C PRO A 567 -16.70 -11.28 -14.43
N ASP A 568 -15.92 -10.24 -14.74
CA ASP A 568 -14.54 -10.40 -15.23
C ASP A 568 -13.74 -11.19 -14.16
N PRO A 569 -13.13 -12.34 -14.51
CA PRO A 569 -12.42 -13.19 -13.54
C PRO A 569 -11.17 -12.52 -12.99
N LEU A 570 -10.67 -11.47 -13.65
CA LEU A 570 -9.58 -10.61 -13.18
C LEU A 570 -10.10 -9.44 -12.34
N GLY A 571 -11.41 -9.38 -12.06
CA GLY A 571 -12.04 -8.48 -11.12
C GLY A 571 -12.27 -7.04 -11.61
N GLY A 572 -12.00 -6.74 -12.89
CA GLY A 572 -12.26 -5.42 -13.52
C GLY A 572 -11.54 -4.23 -12.87
N SER A 573 -10.63 -4.48 -11.93
CA SER A 573 -10.05 -3.44 -11.06
C SER A 573 -8.78 -2.80 -11.63
N PHE A 574 -8.23 -3.40 -12.67
CA PHE A 574 -6.98 -2.96 -13.29
C PHE A 574 -7.11 -3.01 -14.81
N VAL A 575 -6.71 -1.93 -15.45
CA VAL A 575 -6.51 -1.84 -16.90
C VAL A 575 -5.00 -1.80 -17.14
N GLN A 576 -4.46 -2.76 -17.88
CA GLN A 576 -3.01 -2.97 -17.98
C GLN A 576 -2.56 -3.44 -19.38
N GLY A 577 -1.32 -3.10 -19.71
CA GLY A 577 -0.66 -3.51 -20.95
C GLY A 577 -0.90 -2.56 -22.12
N PRO A 578 -0.17 -2.76 -23.24
CA PRO A 578 -0.29 -1.93 -24.42
C PRO A 578 -1.66 -2.09 -25.10
N ILE A 579 -2.15 -0.99 -25.68
CA ILE A 579 -3.30 -0.99 -26.59
C ILE A 579 -2.80 -1.44 -27.97
N SER A 580 -3.62 -2.19 -28.72
CA SER A 580 -3.28 -2.57 -30.10
C SER A 580 -3.27 -1.36 -31.02
N GLU A 581 -2.43 -1.40 -32.05
CA GLU A 581 -2.45 -0.38 -33.09
C GLU A 581 -3.77 -0.42 -33.86
N ALA A 582 -4.24 0.74 -34.31
CA ALA A 582 -5.41 0.82 -35.18
C ALA A 582 -5.18 0.03 -36.48
N ASN A 583 -6.21 -0.67 -36.97
CA ASN A 583 -6.16 -1.53 -38.17
C ASN A 583 -5.35 -2.83 -38.00
N SER A 584 -5.04 -3.24 -36.77
CA SER A 584 -4.37 -4.52 -36.46
C SER A 584 -5.35 -5.61 -35.99
N GLU A 585 -6.66 -5.43 -36.24
CA GLU A 585 -7.69 -6.32 -35.73
C GLU A 585 -7.55 -7.74 -36.28
N SER A 586 -7.68 -8.71 -35.38
CA SER A 586 -7.64 -10.14 -35.68
C SER A 586 -8.63 -10.88 -34.79
N TYR A 587 -8.70 -12.22 -34.90
CA TYR A 587 -9.62 -13.00 -34.07
C TYR A 587 -9.26 -13.02 -32.57
N VAL A 588 -8.02 -12.66 -32.24
CA VAL A 588 -7.50 -12.53 -30.86
C VAL A 588 -7.11 -11.08 -30.53
N ASN A 589 -7.66 -10.14 -31.30
CA ASN A 589 -7.48 -8.70 -31.14
C ASN A 589 -8.65 -8.00 -31.82
N VAL A 590 -9.84 -8.05 -31.25
CA VAL A 590 -10.99 -7.56 -32.01
C VAL A 590 -11.13 -6.05 -32.00
N ALA A 591 -10.56 -5.34 -31.04
CA ALA A 591 -10.68 -3.90 -30.94
C ALA A 591 -9.40 -3.28 -30.35
N PRO A 592 -9.19 -1.95 -30.48
CA PRO A 592 -8.08 -1.24 -29.85
C PRO A 592 -8.29 -1.11 -28.33
N ILE A 593 -8.25 -2.26 -27.63
CA ILE A 593 -8.36 -2.36 -26.17
C ILE A 593 -7.02 -2.80 -25.56
N PRO A 594 -6.73 -2.44 -24.28
CA PRO A 594 -5.55 -2.92 -23.57
C PRO A 594 -5.52 -4.45 -23.44
N VAL A 595 -4.33 -5.02 -23.22
CA VAL A 595 -4.17 -6.47 -22.98
C VAL A 595 -5.11 -6.98 -21.89
N ARG A 596 -5.15 -6.28 -20.74
CA ARG A 596 -6.15 -6.48 -19.69
C ARG A 596 -7.09 -5.29 -19.71
N HIS A 597 -8.28 -5.48 -20.25
CA HIS A 597 -9.25 -4.40 -20.49
C HIS A 597 -10.12 -4.07 -19.27
N GLY A 598 -10.29 -5.02 -18.34
CA GLY A 598 -11.00 -4.79 -17.07
C GLY A 598 -12.51 -4.60 -17.19
N MET A 599 -13.11 -5.13 -18.25
CA MET A 599 -14.55 -5.01 -18.56
C MET A 599 -15.19 -6.40 -18.56
N THR A 600 -16.47 -6.49 -18.19
CA THR A 600 -17.26 -7.71 -18.43
C THR A 600 -17.58 -7.89 -19.92
N LEU A 601 -18.09 -9.06 -20.32
CA LEU A 601 -18.55 -9.25 -21.71
C LEU A 601 -19.74 -8.35 -22.05
N GLY A 602 -20.62 -8.05 -21.08
CA GLY A 602 -21.72 -7.10 -21.27
C GLY A 602 -21.23 -5.67 -21.48
N GLU A 603 -20.19 -5.24 -20.75
CA GLU A 603 -19.54 -3.94 -20.95
C GLU A 603 -18.81 -3.87 -22.30
N LEU A 604 -18.10 -4.94 -22.67
CA LEU A 604 -17.47 -5.06 -24.00
C LEU A 604 -18.51 -5.03 -25.13
N ALA A 605 -19.63 -5.72 -24.98
CA ALA A 605 -20.71 -5.72 -25.97
C ALA A 605 -21.27 -4.32 -26.18
N ARG A 606 -21.51 -3.56 -25.09
CA ARG A 606 -21.92 -2.14 -25.18
C ARG A 606 -20.86 -1.27 -25.83
N TYR A 607 -19.59 -1.48 -25.50
CA TYR A 607 -18.48 -0.79 -26.14
C TYR A 607 -18.46 -1.06 -27.65
N PHE A 608 -18.56 -2.32 -28.08
CA PHE A 608 -18.62 -2.68 -29.49
C PHE A 608 -19.83 -2.05 -30.18
N ASN A 609 -21.00 -2.08 -29.55
CA ASN A 609 -22.22 -1.49 -30.11
C ASN A 609 -22.08 0.03 -30.33
N GLY A 610 -21.50 0.73 -29.34
CA GLY A 610 -21.30 2.18 -29.41
C GLY A 610 -20.22 2.59 -30.42
N GLU A 611 -19.06 1.94 -30.36
CA GLU A 611 -17.89 2.30 -31.17
C GLU A 611 -18.09 1.94 -32.65
N TYR A 612 -18.67 0.78 -32.92
CA TYR A 612 -18.87 0.28 -34.29
C TYR A 612 -20.28 0.54 -34.83
N LYS A 613 -21.15 1.21 -34.06
CA LYS A 613 -22.52 1.60 -34.45
C LYS A 613 -23.36 0.40 -34.92
N LEU A 614 -23.32 -0.67 -34.13
CA LEU A 614 -24.05 -1.91 -34.38
C LEU A 614 -25.50 -1.81 -33.89
#